data_AF-A0A503ALZ6-F1
#
_entry.id   AF-A0A503ALZ6-F1
#
_cell.length_a   1.000
_cell.length_b   1.000
_cell.length_c   1.000
_cell.angle_alpha   90.00
_cell.angle_beta   90.00
_cell.angle_gamma   90.00
#
_symmetry.space_group_name_H-M   'P 1'
#
loop_
_entity.id
_entity.type
_entity.pdbx_description
1 polymer ?
#
loop_
_entity_poly.entity_id
_entity_poly.type
_entity_poly.pdbx_seq_one_letter_code
_entity_poly.pdbx_strand_id
1 'polypeptide(L)' 'MSVHAYPISGELLAIRIVADAIARLPNEAAAQLWRETATHLLSVAIERGQNANDARAEVRRFFDEVQIALHSDMSVRPLS' A
#
# COMPACT_ATOMS: atom_id res chain seq x y z
N MET A 1 -25.27 10.72 -10.11
CA MET A 1 -23.84 10.94 -10.40
C MET A 1 -23.06 9.90 -9.63
N SER A 2 -22.47 8.92 -10.32
CA SER A 2 -21.69 7.85 -9.68
C SER A 2 -20.25 8.30 -9.58
N VAL A 3 -19.79 8.64 -8.37
CA VAL A 3 -18.37 8.92 -8.10
C VAL A 3 -17.68 7.56 -8.06
N HIS A 4 -16.98 7.22 -9.13
CA HIS A 4 -16.05 6.09 -9.09
C HIS A 4 -14.87 6.51 -8.21
N ALA A 5 -14.92 6.16 -6.92
CA ALA A 5 -13.73 6.08 -6.10
C ALA A 5 -12.74 5.19 -6.85
N TYR A 6 -11.63 5.77 -7.29
CA TYR A 6 -10.58 5.05 -7.99
C TYR A 6 -10.06 3.99 -7.02
N PRO A 7 -10.30 2.69 -7.23
CA PRO A 7 -9.95 1.71 -6.23
C PRO A 7 -8.43 1.68 -6.14
N ILE A 8 -7.87 2.06 -5.00
CA ILE A 8 -6.48 1.73 -4.66
C ILE A 8 -6.29 0.19 -4.64
N SER A 9 -7.39 -0.57 -4.72
CA SER A 9 -7.46 -2.03 -4.86
C SER A 9 -7.09 -2.59 -6.26
N GLY A 10 -6.64 -1.77 -7.21
CA GLY A 10 -6.64 -2.15 -8.63
C GLY A 10 -5.38 -2.81 -9.19
N GLU A 11 -4.17 -2.43 -8.76
CA GLU A 11 -2.97 -2.94 -9.40
C GLU A 11 -2.16 -3.81 -8.43
N LEU A 12 -2.46 -5.12 -8.43
CA LEU A 12 -1.59 -6.16 -7.89
C LEU A 12 -0.11 -5.92 -8.23
N LEU A 13 0.17 -5.32 -9.39
CA LEU A 13 1.50 -4.90 -9.80
C LEU A 13 2.07 -3.79 -8.92
N ALA A 14 1.31 -2.73 -8.63
CA ALA A 14 1.73 -1.65 -7.74
C ALA A 14 1.98 -2.16 -6.31
N ILE A 15 1.10 -3.03 -5.82
CA ILE A 15 1.26 -3.69 -4.50
C ILE A 15 2.57 -4.48 -4.46
N ARG A 16 2.85 -5.28 -5.49
CA ARG A 16 4.08 -6.08 -5.59
C ARG A 16 5.35 -5.23 -5.72
N ILE A 17 5.33 -4.18 -6.54
CA ILE A 17 6.47 -3.27 -6.70
C ILE A 17 6.83 -2.61 -5.37
N VAL A 18 5.82 -2.16 -4.62
CA VAL A 18 6.02 -1.53 -3.31
C VAL A 18 6.53 -2.56 -2.30
N ALA A 19 5.95 -3.77 -2.27
CA ALA A 19 6.42 -4.88 -1.44
C ALA A 19 7.91 -5.21 -1.71
N ASP A 20 8.29 -5.40 -2.97
CA ASP A 20 9.67 -5.70 -3.38
C ASP A 20 10.67 -4.60 -2.98
N ALA A 21 10.26 -3.34 -3.11
CA ALA A 21 11.09 -2.21 -2.70
C ALA A 21 11.31 -2.21 -1.18
N ILE A 22 10.26 -2.48 -0.40
CA ILE A 22 10.31 -2.53 1.07
C ILE A 22 11.18 -3.69 1.57
N ALA A 23 11.05 -4.88 0.97
CA ALA A 23 11.79 -6.08 1.38
C ALA A 23 13.31 -5.91 1.29
N ARG A 24 13.79 -4.96 0.47
CA ARG A 24 15.21 -4.67 0.25
C ARG A 24 15.77 -3.59 1.18
N LEU A 25 14.92 -2.93 1.96
CA LEU A 25 15.33 -1.83 2.83
C LEU A 25 15.64 -2.31 4.27
N PRO A 26 16.63 -1.70 4.94
CA PRO A 26 16.79 -1.89 6.39
C PRO A 26 15.58 -1.34 7.15
N ASN A 27 15.27 -1.93 8.31
CA ASN A 27 14.02 -1.72 9.05
C ASN A 27 13.62 -0.25 9.26
N GLU A 28 14.58 0.64 9.55
CA GLU A 28 14.28 2.07 9.77
C GLU A 28 13.92 2.80 8.46
N ALA A 29 14.60 2.49 7.36
CA ALA A 29 14.31 3.05 6.05
C ALA A 29 12.96 2.54 5.51
N ALA A 30 12.63 1.27 5.77
CA ALA A 30 11.31 0.73 5.50
C ALA A 30 10.24 1.51 6.29
N ALA A 31 10.39 1.66 7.61
CA ALA A 31 9.42 2.40 8.42
C ALA A 31 9.20 3.85 7.94
N GLN A 32 10.25 4.51 7.46
CA GLN A 32 10.16 5.86 6.90
C GLN A 32 9.38 5.88 5.58
N LEU A 33 9.72 4.98 4.65
CA LEU A 33 9.01 4.86 3.37
C LEU A 33 7.51 4.58 3.54
N TRP A 34 7.15 3.74 4.52
CA TRP A 34 5.74 3.47 4.84
C TRP A 34 5.01 4.72 5.30
N ARG A 35 5.62 5.51 6.19
CA ARG A 35 5.02 6.76 6.68
C ARG A 35 4.83 7.80 5.57
N GLU A 36 5.84 7.98 4.73
CA GLU A 36 5.79 8.92 3.61
C GLU A 36 4.73 8.50 2.59
N THR A 37 4.70 7.22 2.23
CA THR A 37 3.71 6.67 1.29
C THR A 37 2.28 6.81 1.83
N ALA A 38 2.05 6.48 3.11
CA ALA A 38 0.74 6.65 3.74
C ALA A 38 0.27 8.10 3.77
N THR A 39 1.19 9.02 4.08
CA THR A 39 0.91 10.47 4.10
C THR A 39 0.55 10.96 2.70
N HIS A 40 1.32 10.55 1.69
CA HIS A 40 1.07 10.93 0.31
C HIS A 40 -0.28 10.41 -0.20
N LEU A 41 -0.57 9.12 -0.03
CA LEU A 41 -1.83 8.53 -0.49
C LEU A 41 -3.04 9.17 0.21
N LEU A 42 -2.94 9.46 1.50
CA LEU A 42 -3.99 10.15 2.25
C LEU A 42 -4.21 11.58 1.73
N SER A 43 -3.14 12.34 1.47
CA SER A 43 -3.23 13.70 0.91
C SER A 43 -3.93 13.68 -0.45
N VAL A 44 -3.49 12.80 -1.35
CA VAL A 44 -4.06 12.66 -2.70
C VAL A 44 -5.55 12.29 -2.64
N ALA A 45 -5.95 11.38 -1.76
CA ALA A 45 -7.35 10.99 -1.63
C ALA A 45 -8.23 12.16 -1.11
N ILE A 46 -7.75 12.88 -0.09
CA ILE A 46 -8.45 14.06 0.46
C ILE A 46 -8.55 15.18 -0.60
N GLU A 47 -7.46 15.47 -1.32
CA GLU A 47 -7.41 16.46 -2.40
C GLU A 47 -8.39 16.14 -3.54
N ARG A 48 -8.65 14.85 -3.78
CA ARG A 48 -9.65 14.37 -4.75
C ARG A 48 -11.09 14.44 -4.24
N GLY A 49 -11.31 14.98 -3.03
CA GLY A 49 -12.63 15.17 -2.43
C GLY A 49 -13.15 13.97 -1.66
N GLN A 50 -12.31 12.96 -1.40
CA GLN A 50 -12.71 11.83 -0.56
C GLN A 50 -12.79 12.25 0.91
N ASN A 51 -13.75 11.69 1.64
CA ASN A 51 -13.83 11.91 3.08
C ASN A 51 -12.57 11.39 3.77
N ALA A 52 -12.03 12.15 4.72
CA ALA A 52 -10.79 11.79 5.42
C ALA A 52 -10.84 10.43 6.12
N ASN A 53 -12.00 10.00 6.63
CA ASN A 53 -12.15 8.69 7.25
C ASN A 53 -12.14 7.56 6.23
N ASP A 54 -12.81 7.74 5.09
CA ASP A 54 -12.82 6.76 4.01
C ASP A 54 -11.43 6.63 3.37
N ALA A 55 -10.75 7.76 3.15
CA ALA A 55 -9.38 7.80 2.66
C ALA A 55 -8.41 7.06 3.60
N ARG A 56 -8.52 7.28 4.92
CA ARG A 56 -7.72 6.53 5.92
C ARG A 56 -8.00 5.03 5.87
N ALA A 57 -9.27 4.64 5.75
CA ALA A 57 -9.65 3.23 5.67
C ALA A 57 -9.08 2.56 4.41
N GLU A 58 -9.09 3.27 3.29
CA GLU A 58 -8.55 2.78 2.02
C GLU A 58 -7.03 2.66 2.04
N VAL A 59 -6.32 3.68 2.55
CA VAL A 59 -4.86 3.63 2.75
C VAL A 59 -4.49 2.47 3.66
N ARG A 60 -5.24 2.22 4.74
CA ARG A 60 -5.00 1.07 5.62
C ARG A 60 -5.16 -0.26 4.88
N ARG A 61 -6.23 -0.43 4.12
CA ARG A 61 -6.46 -1.65 3.31
C ARG A 61 -5.33 -1.89 2.30
N PHE A 62 -4.85 -0.84 1.63
CA PHE A 62 -3.70 -0.96 0.73
C PHE A 62 -2.48 -1.54 1.43
N PHE A 63 -2.16 -1.02 2.61
CA PHE A 63 -1.00 -1.50 3.37
C PHE A 63 -1.19 -2.90 3.94
N ASP A 64 -2.41 -3.27 4.35
CA ASP A 64 -2.73 -4.64 4.75
C ASP A 64 -2.46 -5.62 3.58
N GLU A 65 -2.89 -5.27 2.36
CA GLU A 65 -2.61 -6.07 1.14
C GLU A 65 -1.10 -6.13 0.81
N VAL A 66 -0.35 -5.04 0.98
CA VAL A 66 1.12 -5.03 0.84
C VAL A 66 1.77 -5.99 1.84
N GLN A 67 1.32 -6.01 3.10
CA GLN A 67 1.83 -6.95 4.11
C GLN A 67 1.51 -8.41 3.76
N ILE A 68 0.29 -8.67 3.30
CA ILE A 68 -0.11 -10.00 2.83
C ILE A 68 0.77 -10.46 1.67
N ALA A 69 1.03 -9.58 0.69
CA ALA A 69 1.89 -9.87 -0.45
C ALA A 69 3.34 -10.16 -0.02
N LEU A 70 3.91 -9.34 0.86
CA LEU A 70 5.25 -9.56 1.44
C LEU A 70 5.37 -10.93 2.12
N HIS A 71 4.38 -11.31 2.93
CA HIS A 71 4.39 -12.59 3.64
C HIS A 71 4.13 -13.78 2.71
N SER A 72 3.30 -13.59 1.69
CA SER A 72 2.99 -14.63 0.70
C SER A 72 4.20 -14.93 -0.17
N ASP A 73 4.97 -13.91 -0.57
CA ASP A 73 6.18 -14.09 -1.38
C ASP A 73 7.32 -14.73 -0.56
N MET A 74 7.41 -14.43 0.74
CA MET A 74 8.29 -15.16 1.66
C MET A 74 7.88 -16.63 1.86
N SER A 75 6.62 -16.99 1.61
CA SER A 75 6.14 -18.39 1.70
C SER A 75 6.47 -19.20 0.44
N VAL A 76 6.89 -18.57 -0.67
CA VAL A 76 7.36 -19.26 -1.88
C VAL A 76 8.88 -19.44 -1.80
N ARG A 77 9.34 -20.21 -0.82
CA ARG A 77 10.70 -20.75 -0.80
C ARG A 77 10.64 -22.26 -1.14
N PRO A 78 10.85 -22.68 -2.39
CA PRO A 78 11.15 -24.08 -2.68
C PRO A 78 12.59 -24.38 -2.25
N LEU A 79 12.74 -25.55 -1.62
CA LEU A 79 13.98 -26.16 -1.13
C LEU A 79 15.10 -26.13 -2.19
N SER A 80 16.28 -25.63 -1.81
CA SER A 80 17.60 -26.04 -2.31
C SER A 80 18.67 -25.58 -1.33
#